data_AF-A0A6A7M2F5-F1
#
_entry.id   AF-A0A6A7M2F5-F1
#
_cell.length_a   1.000
_cell.length_b   1.000
_cell.length_c   1.000
_cell.angle_alpha   90.00
_cell.angle_beta   90.00
_cell.angle_gamma   90.00
#
_symmetry.space_group_name_H-M   'P 1'
#
loop_
_entity.id
_entity.type
_entity.pdbx_description
1 polymer ?
#
loop_
_entity_poly.entity_id
_entity_poly.type
_entity_poly.pdbx_seq_one_letter_code
_entity_poly.pdbx_strand_id
1 'polypeptide(L)'
;MTLDELENHMDRVDVLCRLVLEEPADIAAREQLFNALSATADLFGRLASGNTELSGLIKQADLQAEIARVRIEASRDKPGGHPFAVASIGYAVRELRGTLSSLIATLREEARP
;
A
#
# COMPACT_ATOMS: atom_id res chain seq x y z
N MET A 1 16.15 0.77 11.51
CA MET A 1 15.44 0.09 10.43
C MET A 1 16.34 0.08 9.22
N THR A 2 16.55 -1.07 8.58
CA THR A 2 17.41 -1.20 7.39
C THR A 2 16.60 -0.99 6.11
N LEU A 3 17.27 -0.75 4.98
CA LEU A 3 16.65 -0.73 3.65
C LEU A 3 15.92 -2.07 3.38
N ASP A 4 16.53 -3.19 3.78
CA ASP A 4 15.94 -4.53 3.63
C ASP A 4 14.61 -4.68 4.39
N GLU A 5 14.49 -4.14 5.61
CA GLU A 5 13.24 -4.20 6.37
C GLU A 5 12.11 -3.42 5.68
N LEU A 6 12.46 -2.31 5.04
CA LEU A 6 11.51 -1.51 4.27
C LEU A 6 11.09 -2.21 2.98
N GLU A 7 12.05 -2.75 2.22
CA GLU A 7 11.78 -3.54 1.02
C GLU A 7 10.88 -4.74 1.34
N ASN A 8 11.20 -5.50 2.40
CA ASN A 8 10.38 -6.62 2.86
C ASN A 8 8.95 -6.19 3.22
N HIS A 9 8.79 -5.03 3.86
CA HIS A 9 7.47 -4.50 4.16
C HIS A 9 6.70 -4.11 2.88
N MET A 10 7.34 -3.39 1.95
CA MET A 10 6.70 -2.97 0.71
C MET A 10 6.36 -4.16 -0.20
N ASP A 11 7.22 -5.17 -0.29
CA ASP A 11 6.95 -6.41 -1.02
C ASP A 11 5.75 -7.15 -0.39
N ARG A 12 5.67 -7.20 0.96
CA ARG A 12 4.49 -7.76 1.64
C ARG A 12 3.22 -6.99 1.30
N VAL A 13 3.26 -5.66 1.30
CA VAL A 13 2.09 -4.83 0.92
C VAL A 13 1.71 -5.07 -0.53
N ASP A 14 2.67 -5.16 -1.47
CA ASP A 14 2.38 -5.48 -2.88
C ASP A 14 1.71 -6.85 -3.05
N VAL A 15 2.16 -7.87 -2.32
CA VAL A 15 1.52 -9.20 -2.31
C VAL A 15 0.07 -9.11 -1.82
N LEU A 16 -0.18 -8.39 -0.72
CA LEU A 16 -1.54 -8.20 -0.19
C LEU A 16 -2.43 -7.39 -1.13
N CYS A 17 -1.86 -6.40 -1.82
CA CYS A 17 -2.55 -5.66 -2.87
C CYS A 17 -3.00 -6.60 -4.01
N ARG A 18 -2.15 -7.54 -4.44
CA ARG A 18 -2.54 -8.52 -5.47
C ARG A 18 -3.69 -9.41 -5.00
N LEU A 19 -3.62 -9.95 -3.79
CA LEU A 19 -4.69 -10.78 -3.23
C LEU A 19 -6.04 -10.03 -3.20
N VAL A 20 -6.03 -8.78 -2.76
CA VAL A 20 -7.25 -7.95 -2.76
C VAL A 20 -7.72 -7.59 -4.18
N LEU A 21 -6.82 -7.48 -5.16
CA LEU A 21 -7.22 -7.25 -6.56
C LEU A 21 -7.80 -8.50 -7.23
N GLU A 22 -7.33 -9.68 -6.86
CA GLU A 22 -7.84 -10.97 -7.35
C GLU A 22 -9.23 -11.26 -6.79
N GLU A 23 -9.43 -11.04 -5.49
CA GLU A 23 -10.71 -11.26 -4.80
C GLU A 23 -11.06 -10.07 -3.90
N PRO A 24 -11.56 -8.94 -4.44
CA PRO A 24 -11.81 -7.74 -3.64
C PRO A 24 -13.01 -7.88 -2.68
N ALA A 25 -13.81 -8.94 -2.85
CA ALA A 25 -14.87 -9.33 -1.93
C ALA A 25 -14.37 -10.19 -0.75
N ASP A 26 -13.12 -10.65 -0.74
CA ASP A 26 -12.55 -11.36 0.39
C ASP A 26 -12.32 -10.39 1.56
N ILE A 27 -13.00 -10.65 2.68
CA ILE A 27 -12.88 -9.86 3.91
C ILE A 27 -11.51 -10.07 4.55
N ALA A 28 -11.00 -11.31 4.56
CA ALA A 28 -9.73 -11.64 5.19
C ALA A 28 -8.55 -10.99 4.45
N ALA A 29 -8.55 -11.02 3.12
CA ALA A 29 -7.53 -10.32 2.32
C ALA A 29 -7.55 -8.81 2.59
N ARG A 30 -8.74 -8.20 2.66
CA ARG A 30 -8.90 -6.77 2.98
C ARG A 30 -8.38 -6.43 4.37
N GLU A 31 -8.67 -7.26 5.37
CA GLU A 31 -8.18 -7.07 6.75
C GLU A 31 -6.66 -7.20 6.85
N GLN A 32 -6.07 -8.19 6.17
CA GLN A 32 -4.62 -8.34 6.14
C GLN A 32 -3.94 -7.12 5.52
N LEU A 33 -4.49 -6.61 4.40
CA LEU A 33 -4.00 -5.39 3.77
C LEU A 33 -4.16 -4.19 4.71
N PHE A 34 -5.32 -3.98 5.33
CA PHE A 34 -5.54 -2.89 6.28
C PHE A 34 -4.52 -2.87 7.43
N ASN A 35 -4.24 -4.04 8.01
CA ASN A 35 -3.27 -4.17 9.11
C ASN A 35 -1.85 -3.87 8.64
N ALA A 36 -1.48 -4.32 7.44
CA ALA A 36 -0.19 -3.98 6.86
C ALA A 36 -0.07 -2.47 6.60
N LEU A 37 -1.14 -1.85 6.08
CA LEU A 37 -1.15 -0.43 5.74
C LEU A 37 -1.00 0.49 6.97
N SER A 38 -1.47 0.04 8.13
CA SER A 38 -1.37 0.79 9.38
C SER A 38 0.07 1.01 9.85
N ALA A 39 1.00 0.13 9.45
CA ALA A 39 2.43 0.29 9.75
C ALA A 39 3.15 1.19 8.73
N THR A 40 2.59 1.42 7.54
CA THR A 40 3.29 2.12 6.44
C THR A 40 3.55 3.59 6.70
N ALA A 41 2.65 4.31 7.40
CA ALA A 41 2.80 5.75 7.63
C ALA A 41 4.09 6.08 8.43
N ASP A 42 4.35 5.32 9.49
CA ASP A 42 5.58 5.45 10.29
C ASP A 42 6.84 5.13 9.46
N LEU A 43 6.73 4.15 8.55
CA LEU A 43 7.84 3.73 7.68
C LEU A 43 8.16 4.78 6.63
N PHE A 44 7.13 5.33 5.98
CA PHE A 44 7.26 6.38 4.98
C PHE A 44 7.74 7.70 5.58
N GLY A 45 7.29 8.05 6.78
CA GLY A 45 7.82 9.22 7.51
C GLY A 45 9.33 9.12 7.75
N ARG A 46 9.82 7.94 8.13
CA ARG A 46 11.26 7.68 8.30
C ARG A 46 12.00 7.73 6.98
N LEU A 47 11.48 7.11 5.92
CA LEU A 47 12.14 7.10 4.60
C LEU A 47 12.23 8.51 4.01
N ALA A 48 11.16 9.30 4.07
CA ALA A 48 11.13 10.65 3.53
C ALA A 48 12.12 11.60 4.22
N SER A 49 12.41 11.36 5.50
CA SER A 49 13.40 12.15 6.25
C SER A 49 14.86 11.87 5.82
N GLY A 50 15.12 10.68 5.26
CA GLY A 50 16.46 10.25 4.86
C GLY A 50 16.76 10.40 3.37
N ASN A 51 15.74 10.61 2.52
CA ASN A 51 15.92 10.63 1.07
C ASN A 51 15.07 11.71 0.39
N THR A 52 15.66 12.89 0.17
CA THR A 52 14.97 14.07 -0.38
C THR A 52 14.51 13.87 -1.82
N GLU A 53 15.23 13.07 -2.61
CA GLU A 53 14.93 12.82 -4.02
C GLU A 53 13.66 11.96 -4.16
N LEU A 54 13.45 11.00 -3.25
CA LEU A 54 12.26 10.15 -3.22
C LEU A 54 11.07 10.76 -2.48
N SER A 55 11.24 11.90 -1.83
CA SER A 55 10.24 12.49 -0.93
C SER A 55 8.86 12.70 -1.60
N GLY A 56 8.82 13.01 -2.90
CA GLY A 56 7.58 13.12 -3.66
C GLY A 56 6.87 11.78 -3.85
N LEU A 57 7.62 10.74 -4.25
CA LEU A 57 7.08 9.40 -4.49
C LEU A 57 6.63 8.73 -3.19
N ILE A 58 7.35 8.97 -2.09
CA ILE A 58 6.99 8.49 -0.75
C ILE A 58 5.69 9.14 -0.29
N LYS A 59 5.54 10.46 -0.44
CA LYS A 59 4.27 11.16 -0.12
C LYS A 59 3.10 10.63 -0.95
N GLN A 60 3.34 10.33 -2.22
CA GLN A 60 2.31 9.74 -3.07
C GLN A 60 1.94 8.33 -2.59
N ALA A 61 2.92 7.48 -2.25
CA ALA A 61 2.67 6.15 -1.74
C ALA A 61 1.90 6.19 -0.41
N ASP A 62 2.26 7.11 0.49
CA ASP A 62 1.59 7.34 1.77
C ASP A 62 0.13 7.75 1.59
N LEU A 63 -0.12 8.72 0.69
CA LEU A 63 -1.48 9.14 0.35
C LEU A 63 -2.32 7.98 -0.20
N GLN A 64 -1.77 7.17 -1.12
CA GLN A 64 -2.49 6.03 -1.67
C GLN A 64 -2.73 4.93 -0.63
N ALA A 65 -1.79 4.73 0.30
CA ALA A 65 -1.95 3.80 1.41
C ALA A 65 -3.12 4.23 2.32
N GLU A 66 -3.19 5.52 2.65
CA GLU A 66 -4.29 6.06 3.46
C GLU A 66 -5.63 5.98 2.74
N ILE A 67 -5.69 6.28 1.44
CA ILE A 67 -6.91 6.12 0.64
C ILE A 67 -7.37 4.66 0.66
N ALA A 68 -6.47 3.70 0.39
CA ALA A 68 -6.81 2.28 0.43
C ALA A 68 -7.32 1.84 1.81
N ARG A 69 -6.66 2.30 2.88
CA ARG A 69 -7.04 2.03 4.28
C ARG A 69 -8.46 2.54 4.58
N VAL A 70 -8.74 3.80 4.26
CA VAL A 70 -10.06 4.42 4.45
C VAL A 70 -11.15 3.71 3.65
N ARG A 71 -10.88 3.28 2.42
CA ARG A 71 -11.86 2.54 1.60
C ARG A 71 -12.16 1.16 2.18
N ILE A 72 -11.14 0.45 2.67
CA ILE A 72 -11.32 -0.84 3.33
C ILE A 72 -12.11 -0.66 4.63
N GLU A 73 -11.78 0.33 5.45
CA GLU A 73 -12.48 0.65 6.69
C GLU A 73 -13.95 0.97 6.46
N ALA A 74 -14.25 1.87 5.51
CA ALA A 74 -15.62 2.22 5.14
C ALA A 74 -16.43 1.06 4.55
N SER A 75 -15.77 -0.04 4.16
CA SER A 75 -16.43 -1.25 3.71
C SER A 75 -16.76 -2.24 4.84
N ARG A 76 -16.23 -2.07 6.05
CA ARG A 76 -16.50 -2.97 7.18
C ARG A 76 -17.97 -3.00 7.58
N ASP A 77 -18.62 -1.85 7.52
CA ASP A 77 -20.05 -1.71 7.84
C ASP A 77 -20.98 -2.16 6.69
N LYS A 78 -20.40 -2.56 5.54
CA LYS A 78 -21.14 -3.00 4.36
C LYS A 78 -20.75 -4.45 4.05
N PRO A 79 -21.64 -5.43 4.25
CA PRO A 79 -21.32 -6.83 3.99
C PRO A 79 -20.68 -7.00 2.60
N GLY A 80 -19.64 -7.83 2.56
CA GLY A 80 -18.51 -7.82 1.61
C GLY A 80 -18.79 -7.94 0.11
N GLY A 81 -20.04 -7.83 -0.34
CA GLY A 81 -20.44 -7.91 -1.74
C GLY A 81 -21.10 -6.65 -2.31
N HIS A 82 -21.12 -5.50 -1.60
CA HIS A 82 -21.69 -4.28 -2.17
C HIS A 82 -20.85 -3.83 -3.40
N PRO A 83 -21.39 -3.84 -4.64
CA PRO A 83 -20.57 -3.71 -5.85
C PRO A 83 -19.75 -2.42 -5.91
N PHE A 84 -20.33 -1.30 -5.43
CA PHE A 84 -19.63 -0.02 -5.36
C PHE A 84 -18.44 -0.04 -4.38
N ALA A 85 -18.57 -0.74 -3.24
CA ALA A 85 -17.49 -0.80 -2.25
C ALA A 85 -16.34 -1.66 -2.78
N VAL A 86 -16.66 -2.81 -3.37
CA VAL A 86 -15.69 -3.72 -4.02
C VAL A 86 -14.93 -2.98 -5.13
N ALA A 87 -15.63 -2.28 -6.03
CA ALA A 87 -15.02 -1.50 -7.09
C ALA A 87 -14.14 -0.35 -6.55
N SER A 88 -14.61 0.37 -5.53
CA SER A 88 -13.87 1.46 -4.92
C SER A 88 -12.59 1.00 -4.24
N ILE A 89 -12.59 -0.17 -3.60
CA ILE A 89 -11.39 -0.79 -3.01
C ILE A 89 -10.44 -1.22 -4.12
N GLY A 90 -10.95 -1.92 -5.13
CA GLY A 90 -10.12 -2.39 -6.26
C GLY A 90 -9.39 -1.25 -6.98
N TYR A 91 -10.03 -0.09 -7.14
CA TYR A 91 -9.37 1.10 -7.70
C TYR A 91 -8.25 1.62 -6.78
N ALA A 92 -8.55 1.85 -5.50
CA ALA A 92 -7.57 2.37 -4.54
C ALA A 92 -6.35 1.45 -4.39
N VAL A 93 -6.57 0.14 -4.30
CA VAL A 93 -5.50 -0.86 -4.18
C VAL A 93 -4.65 -0.94 -5.45
N ARG A 94 -5.24 -0.75 -6.63
CA ARG A 94 -4.51 -0.70 -7.90
C ARG A 94 -3.56 0.50 -7.98
N GLU A 95 -4.05 1.68 -7.61
CA GLU A 95 -3.25 2.91 -7.60
C GLU A 95 -2.10 2.84 -6.59
N LEU A 96 -2.38 2.32 -5.39
CA LEU A 96 -1.36 2.05 -4.39
C LEU A 96 -0.29 1.10 -4.94
N ARG A 97 -0.71 -0.02 -5.53
CA ARG A 97 0.22 -1.02 -6.08
C ARG A 97 1.13 -0.43 -7.16
N GLY A 98 0.57 0.38 -8.06
CA GLY A 98 1.35 1.08 -9.08
C GLY A 98 2.41 2.00 -8.46
N THR A 99 2.01 2.76 -7.44
CA THR A 99 2.92 3.68 -6.75
C THR A 99 4.03 2.93 -5.98
N LEU A 100 3.69 1.85 -5.27
CA LEU A 100 4.65 0.99 -4.57
C LEU A 100 5.64 0.34 -5.54
N SER A 101 5.17 -0.13 -6.69
CA SER A 101 6.04 -0.73 -7.71
C SER A 101 7.08 0.25 -8.21
N SER A 102 6.68 1.51 -8.47
CA SER A 102 7.61 2.58 -8.83
C SER A 102 8.60 2.87 -7.71
N LEU A 103 8.13 2.98 -6.46
CA LEU A 103 9.00 3.26 -5.31
C LEU A 103 10.04 2.17 -5.08
N ILE A 104 9.64 0.90 -5.14
CA ILE A 104 10.55 -0.25 -5.01
C ILE A 104 11.58 -0.25 -6.15
N ALA A 105 11.15 0.02 -7.39
CA ALA A 105 12.05 0.08 -8.53
C ALA A 105 13.11 1.17 -8.35
N THR A 106 12.71 2.38 -7.96
CA THR A 106 13.64 3.50 -7.75
C THR A 106 14.61 3.23 -6.59
N LEU A 107 14.13 2.69 -5.46
CA LEU A 107 15.00 2.32 -4.34
C LEU A 107 16.07 1.29 -4.73
N ARG A 108 15.70 0.30 -5.55
CA ARG A 108 16.64 -0.72 -6.03
C ARG A 108 17.64 -0.18 -7.05
N GLU A 109 17.27 0.85 -7.80
CA GLU A 109 18.18 1.55 -8.72
C GLU A 109 19.19 2.40 -7.94
N GLU A 110 18.76 3.15 -6.92
CA GLU A 110 19.65 3.94 -6.06
C GLU A 110 20.61 3.08 -5.22
N ALA A 111 20.21 1.85 -4.88
CA ALA A 111 21.05 0.92 -4.12
C ALA A 111 22.12 0.21 -4.97
N ARG A 112 22.11 0.36 -6.30
CA ARG A 112 23.17 -0.20 -7.17
C ARG A 112 24.36 0.77 -7.25
N PRO A 113 25.58 0.31 -6.90
CA PRO A 113 26.80 1.11 -6.94
C PRO A 113 27.25 1.49 -8.36
#